data_AF-A0A2A4LVK0-F1
#
_entry.id   AF-A0A2A4LVK0-F1
#
_cell.length_a   1.000
_cell.length_b   1.000
_cell.length_c   1.000
_cell.angle_alpha   90.00
_cell.angle_beta   90.00
_cell.angle_gamma   90.00
#
_symmetry.space_group_name_H-M   'P 1'
#
loop_
_entity.id
_entity.type
_entity.pdbx_description
1 polymer ?
#
loop_
_entity_poly.entity_id
_entity_poly.type
_entity_poly.pdbx_seq_one_letter_code
_entity_poly.pdbx_strand_id
1 'polypeptide(L)'
;MSDLFTVENLLTLIMLVALQAVLGFDNLLYISIESKRAPEASQRKVRQWGIGLAIVLRIALLFVVMEAISLFQSELFHVDLFGLFEGSFTGHALIVLVGGIFIIYTAVKEIAHMLVVHDIEGEGGGYKSVASVFASIVLMNLVFSFDSILSALALTDVFWIMAAAIIISGIMMIALADHVAEFLKKNRLYEVLGLFVLFIVGILLVSEGGHLAHIKLAGFAVEPMSKSTFYFVIIILVAVDVVQGAYQKRLIAQQKREQAKE
;
A
#
# COMPACT_ATOMS: atom_id res chain seq x y z
N MET A 1 -5.13 -15.04 21.31
CA MET A 1 -6.43 -15.40 20.70
C MET A 1 -7.57 -14.51 21.20
N SER A 2 -7.57 -14.07 22.46
CA SER A 2 -8.55 -13.12 23.03
C SER A 2 -8.48 -11.72 22.41
N ASP A 3 -7.32 -11.30 21.89
CA ASP A 3 -7.16 -9.94 21.36
C ASP A 3 -7.78 -9.76 19.97
N LEU A 4 -8.04 -10.83 19.22
CA LEU A 4 -8.58 -10.71 17.85
C LEU A 4 -10.03 -10.20 17.79
N PHE A 5 -10.81 -10.40 18.85
CA PHE A 5 -12.26 -10.14 18.85
C PHE A 5 -12.67 -8.85 19.58
N THR A 6 -11.73 -7.95 19.86
CA THR A 6 -12.09 -6.60 20.35
C THR A 6 -12.67 -5.78 19.20
N VAL A 7 -13.59 -4.85 19.50
CA VAL A 7 -14.20 -3.96 18.50
C VAL A 7 -13.12 -3.15 17.76
N GLU A 8 -12.10 -2.69 18.49
CA GLU A 8 -10.96 -1.95 17.93
C GLU A 8 -10.15 -2.78 16.94
N ASN A 9 -9.84 -4.03 17.29
CA ASN A 9 -9.06 -4.91 16.43
C ASN A 9 -9.85 -5.38 15.21
N LEU A 10 -11.18 -5.55 15.33
CA LEU A 10 -12.03 -5.82 14.19
C LEU A 10 -12.10 -4.63 13.21
N LEU A 11 -12.25 -3.41 13.73
CA LEU A 11 -12.19 -2.21 12.90
C LEU A 11 -10.84 -2.06 12.20
N THR A 12 -9.76 -2.32 12.93
CA THR A 12 -8.40 -2.29 12.37
C THR A 12 -8.21 -3.36 11.30
N LEU A 13 -8.73 -4.58 11.51
CA LEU A 13 -8.73 -5.64 10.50
C LEU A 13 -9.49 -5.23 9.23
N ILE A 14 -10.68 -4.64 9.38
CA ILE A 14 -11.47 -4.15 8.24
C ILE A 14 -10.69 -3.07 7.48
N MET A 15 -10.10 -2.11 8.19
CA MET A 15 -9.26 -1.08 7.58
C MET A 15 -8.06 -1.68 6.87
N LEU A 16 -7.35 -2.64 7.48
CA LEU A 16 -6.22 -3.32 6.86
C LEU A 16 -6.62 -4.10 5.60
N VAL A 17 -7.74 -4.82 5.63
CA VAL A 17 -8.26 -5.52 4.44
C VAL A 17 -8.60 -4.53 3.34
N ALA A 18 -9.25 -3.41 3.68
CA ALA A 18 -9.58 -2.35 2.71
C ALA A 18 -8.32 -1.71 2.11
N LEU A 19 -7.36 -1.33 2.96
CA LEU A 19 -6.08 -0.77 2.53
C LEU A 19 -5.30 -1.75 1.67
N GLN A 20 -5.24 -3.03 2.03
CA GLN A 20 -4.58 -4.04 1.22
C GLN A 20 -5.28 -4.30 -0.11
N ALA A 21 -6.60 -4.16 -0.19
CA ALA A 21 -7.31 -4.27 -1.45
C ALA A 21 -6.98 -3.08 -2.37
N VAL A 22 -6.89 -1.87 -1.81
CA VAL A 22 -6.56 -0.64 -2.54
C VAL A 22 -5.08 -0.62 -2.95
N LEU A 23 -4.16 -0.80 -2.00
CA LEU A 23 -2.70 -0.81 -2.21
C LEU A 23 -2.21 -2.08 -2.91
N GLY A 24 -2.93 -3.19 -2.78
CA GLY A 24 -2.63 -4.45 -3.46
C GLY A 24 -2.94 -4.43 -4.96
N PHE A 25 -3.54 -3.34 -5.45
CA PHE A 25 -3.82 -3.13 -6.87
C PHE A 25 -2.56 -3.21 -7.73
N ASP A 26 -1.53 -2.43 -7.41
CA ASP A 26 -0.33 -2.34 -8.26
C ASP A 26 0.37 -3.69 -8.37
N ASN A 27 0.38 -4.43 -7.26
CA ASN A 27 0.89 -5.79 -7.21
C ASN A 27 0.04 -6.76 -8.06
N LEU A 28 -1.29 -6.65 -8.04
CA LEU A 28 -2.18 -7.45 -8.89
C LEU A 28 -2.06 -7.08 -10.37
N LEU A 29 -2.02 -5.79 -10.71
CA LEU A 29 -1.86 -5.27 -12.07
C LEU A 29 -0.54 -5.78 -12.66
N TYR A 30 0.55 -5.69 -11.89
CA TYR A 30 1.85 -6.23 -12.28
C TYR A 30 1.79 -7.74 -12.53
N ILE A 31 1.24 -8.53 -11.59
CA ILE A 31 1.07 -9.98 -11.77
C ILE A 31 0.22 -10.28 -13.02
N SER A 32 -0.84 -9.51 -13.25
CA SER A 32 -1.72 -9.69 -14.40
C SER A 32 -1.01 -9.37 -15.71
N ILE A 33 -0.22 -8.29 -15.78
CA ILE A 33 0.53 -7.90 -16.97
C ILE A 33 1.67 -8.90 -17.23
N GLU A 34 2.46 -9.23 -16.22
CA GLU A 34 3.60 -10.13 -16.37
C GLU A 34 3.13 -11.56 -16.69
N SER A 35 1.99 -12.01 -16.14
CA SER A 35 1.40 -13.31 -16.50
C SER A 35 0.98 -13.42 -17.96
N LYS A 36 0.62 -12.31 -18.63
CA LYS A 36 0.26 -12.30 -20.06
C LYS A 36 1.48 -12.51 -20.96
N ARG A 37 2.70 -12.36 -20.43
CA ARG A 37 3.95 -12.67 -21.13
C ARG A 37 4.26 -14.18 -21.16
N ALA A 38 3.48 -14.99 -20.43
CA ALA A 38 3.52 -16.45 -20.48
C ALA A 38 2.60 -16.99 -21.61
N PRO A 39 2.83 -18.22 -22.10
CA PRO A 39 1.97 -18.84 -23.11
C PRO A 39 0.50 -18.88 -22.68
N GLU A 40 -0.43 -18.61 -23.61
CA GLU A 40 -1.87 -18.42 -23.33
C GLU A 40 -2.48 -19.54 -22.46
N ALA A 41 -2.16 -20.79 -22.74
CA ALA A 41 -2.64 -21.96 -22.01
C ALA A 41 -2.22 -21.99 -20.51
N SER A 42 -1.15 -21.27 -20.16
CA SER A 42 -0.55 -21.25 -18.82
C SER A 42 -0.82 -19.96 -18.04
N GLN A 43 -1.31 -18.89 -18.67
CA GLN A 43 -1.44 -17.57 -18.04
C GLN A 43 -2.29 -17.59 -16.76
N ARG A 44 -3.44 -18.29 -16.78
CA ARG A 44 -4.34 -18.39 -15.62
C ARG A 44 -3.66 -19.12 -14.45
N LYS A 45 -2.94 -20.22 -14.74
CA LYS A 45 -2.19 -20.97 -13.72
C LYS A 45 -1.05 -20.11 -13.16
N VAL A 46 -0.31 -19.41 -14.01
CA VAL A 46 0.78 -18.50 -13.60
C VAL A 46 0.24 -17.39 -12.68
N ARG A 47 -0.93 -16.79 -12.98
CA ARG A 47 -1.56 -15.83 -12.06
C ARG A 47 -1.91 -16.43 -10.71
N GLN A 48 -2.63 -17.56 -10.69
CA GLN A 48 -3.08 -18.16 -9.44
C GLN A 48 -1.92 -18.59 -8.55
N TRP A 49 -0.91 -19.25 -9.12
CA TRP A 49 0.30 -19.62 -8.41
C TRP A 49 1.14 -18.41 -8.00
N GLY A 50 1.21 -17.38 -8.85
CA GLY A 50 1.88 -16.12 -8.53
C GLY A 50 1.25 -15.41 -7.34
N ILE A 51 -0.09 -15.33 -7.29
CA ILE A 51 -0.82 -14.73 -6.16
C ILE A 51 -0.68 -15.60 -4.90
N GLY A 52 -0.81 -16.93 -5.02
CA GLY A 52 -0.63 -17.84 -3.88
C GLY A 52 0.77 -17.74 -3.26
N LEU A 53 1.81 -17.74 -4.09
CA LEU A 53 3.19 -17.56 -3.66
C LEU A 53 3.43 -16.18 -3.03
N ALA A 54 2.85 -15.13 -3.62
CA ALA A 54 2.90 -13.77 -3.08
C ALA A 54 2.36 -13.68 -1.65
N ILE A 55 1.23 -14.33 -1.35
CA ILE A 55 0.66 -14.36 0.01
C ILE A 55 1.63 -15.02 0.99
N VAL A 56 2.22 -16.16 0.61
CA VAL A 56 3.19 -16.88 1.46
C VAL A 56 4.43 -16.02 1.72
N LEU A 57 4.99 -15.41 0.68
CA LEU A 57 6.14 -14.52 0.80
C LEU A 57 5.83 -13.29 1.66
N ARG A 58 4.63 -12.74 1.56
CA ARG A 58 4.18 -11.64 2.43
C ARG A 58 4.16 -12.02 3.89
N ILE A 59 3.63 -13.19 4.24
CA ILE A 59 3.58 -13.66 5.62
C ILE A 59 5.00 -13.93 6.14
N ALA A 60 5.88 -14.52 5.31
CA ALA A 60 7.28 -14.73 5.67
C ALA A 60 8.01 -13.39 5.89
N LEU A 61 7.82 -12.42 4.99
CA LEU A 61 8.41 -11.09 5.11
C LEU A 61 7.86 -10.35 6.33
N LEU A 62 6.57 -10.45 6.62
CA LEU A 62 5.95 -9.87 7.83
C LEU A 62 6.63 -10.40 9.09
N PHE A 63 6.86 -11.72 9.16
CA PHE A 63 7.58 -12.32 10.28
C PHE A 63 9.01 -11.79 10.40
N VAL A 64 9.75 -11.74 9.28
CA VAL A 64 11.13 -11.22 9.26
C VAL A 64 11.20 -9.75 9.70
N VAL A 65 10.29 -8.90 9.23
CA VAL A 65 10.25 -7.48 9.59
C VAL A 65 9.89 -7.29 11.06
N MET A 66 8.90 -8.03 11.56
CA MET A 66 8.50 -7.99 12.97
C MET A 66 9.64 -8.40 13.91
N GLU A 67 10.34 -9.49 13.57
CA GLU A 67 11.52 -9.93 14.33
C GLU A 67 12.69 -8.96 14.20
N ALA A 68 12.90 -8.34 13.04
CA ALA A 68 13.91 -7.29 12.91
C ALA A 68 13.60 -6.12 13.85
N ILE A 69 12.34 -5.65 13.88
CA ILE A 69 11.91 -4.57 14.77
C ILE A 69 12.08 -4.95 16.25
N SER A 70 11.75 -6.18 16.64
CA SER A 70 11.91 -6.65 18.02
C SER A 70 13.38 -6.72 18.45
N LEU A 71 14.27 -7.09 17.53
CA LEU A 71 15.71 -7.21 17.79
C LEU A 71 16.43 -5.85 17.81
N PHE A 72 15.97 -4.88 17.03
CA PHE A 72 16.63 -3.58 16.88
C PHE A 72 16.02 -2.46 17.76
N GLN A 73 15.63 -2.79 18.99
CA GLN A 73 15.09 -1.80 19.95
C GLN A 73 16.15 -1.04 20.75
N SER A 74 17.40 -1.51 20.76
CA SER A 74 18.47 -0.79 21.46
C SER A 74 18.79 0.52 20.77
N GLU A 75 19.14 1.53 21.57
CA GLU A 75 19.66 2.81 21.07
C GLU A 75 20.92 2.59 20.23
N LEU A 76 20.90 3.09 18.98
CA LEU A 76 22.02 2.98 18.05
C LEU A 76 22.91 4.23 18.14
N PHE A 77 22.30 5.41 18.08
CA PHE A 77 23.00 6.68 18.17
C PHE A 77 22.06 7.82 18.59
N HIS A 78 22.65 8.83 19.23
CA HIS A 78 21.98 10.05 19.64
C HIS A 78 22.55 11.25 18.88
N VAL A 79 21.68 12.18 18.51
CA VAL A 79 22.04 13.44 17.84
C VAL A 79 21.45 14.60 18.63
N ASP A 80 22.29 15.57 18.97
CA ASP A 80 21.88 16.88 19.50
C ASP A 80 22.62 17.98 18.75
N LEU A 81 21.88 18.75 17.97
CA LEU A 81 22.34 19.91 17.23
C LEU A 81 21.90 21.18 17.95
N PHE A 82 22.66 21.56 18.98
CA PHE A 82 22.53 22.85 19.68
C PHE A 82 21.08 23.19 20.09
N GLY A 83 20.30 22.19 20.53
CA GLY A 83 18.89 22.36 20.94
C GLY A 83 17.89 22.68 19.81
N LEU A 84 18.33 22.73 18.54
CA LEU A 84 17.46 22.88 17.38
C LEU A 84 16.92 21.55 16.86
N PHE A 85 17.73 20.50 16.98
CA PHE A 85 17.35 19.14 16.62
C PHE A 85 17.93 18.16 17.63
N GLU A 86 17.08 17.44 18.35
CA GLU A 86 17.45 16.34 19.23
C GLU A 86 16.81 15.05 18.72
N GLY A 87 17.48 13.90 18.87
CA GLY A 87 16.90 12.59 18.55
C GLY A 87 17.75 11.43 19.03
N SER A 88 17.10 10.39 19.56
CA SER A 88 17.66 9.12 19.98
C SER A 88 17.17 8.01 19.05
N PHE A 89 18.03 7.54 18.16
CA PHE A 89 17.63 6.62 17.09
C PHE A 89 17.84 5.17 17.52
N THR A 90 16.75 4.40 17.54
CA THR A 90 16.77 2.93 17.59
C THR A 90 16.67 2.38 16.17
N GLY A 91 17.00 1.10 15.96
CA GLY A 91 16.81 0.51 14.63
C GLY A 91 15.34 0.34 14.27
N HIS A 92 14.45 0.14 15.24
CA HIS A 92 13.00 0.23 15.05
C HIS A 92 12.60 1.61 14.51
N ALA A 93 13.01 2.69 15.18
CA ALA A 93 12.72 4.04 14.74
C ALA A 93 13.25 4.32 13.34
N LEU A 94 14.44 3.81 13.01
CA LEU A 94 15.04 3.96 11.69
C LEU A 94 14.26 3.20 10.60
N ILE A 95 13.86 1.95 10.87
CA ILE A 95 13.05 1.15 9.93
C ILE A 95 11.73 1.87 9.62
N VAL A 96 11.06 2.39 10.66
CA VAL A 96 9.78 3.09 10.52
C VAL A 96 9.95 4.44 9.80
N LEU A 97 10.96 5.24 10.18
CA LEU A 97 11.24 6.53 9.53
C LEU A 97 11.61 6.37 8.06
N VAL A 98 12.60 5.51 7.76
CA VAL A 98 13.06 5.29 6.39
C VAL A 98 11.94 4.67 5.55
N GLY A 99 11.18 3.74 6.13
CA GLY A 99 10.00 3.16 5.51
C GLY A 99 8.94 4.21 5.18
N GLY A 100 8.61 5.10 6.12
CA GLY A 100 7.68 6.20 5.90
C GLY A 100 8.14 7.17 4.82
N ILE A 101 9.41 7.58 4.84
CA ILE A 101 10.01 8.46 3.81
C ILE A 101 9.98 7.77 2.44
N PHE A 102 10.32 6.49 2.36
CA PHE A 102 10.28 5.70 1.14
C PHE A 102 8.86 5.67 0.55
N ILE A 103 7.86 5.39 1.39
CA ILE A 103 6.45 5.37 1.01
C ILE A 103 5.99 6.73 0.50
N ILE A 104 6.32 7.82 1.21
CA ILE A 104 5.98 9.20 0.77
C ILE A 104 6.60 9.48 -0.60
N TYR A 105 7.90 9.19 -0.75
CA TYR A 105 8.62 9.43 -1.99
C TYR A 105 7.99 8.67 -3.17
N THR A 106 7.70 7.38 -2.97
CA THR A 106 7.05 6.55 -3.99
C THR A 106 5.68 7.10 -4.34
N ALA A 107 4.84 7.40 -3.35
CA ALA A 107 3.50 7.95 -3.59
C ALA A 107 3.53 9.28 -4.36
N VAL A 108 4.38 10.22 -3.95
CA VAL A 108 4.53 11.52 -4.63
C VAL A 108 5.06 11.35 -6.06
N LYS A 109 6.06 10.48 -6.26
CA LYS A 109 6.61 10.19 -7.57
C LYS A 109 5.56 9.60 -8.51
N GLU A 110 4.77 8.64 -8.05
CA GLU A 110 3.71 8.02 -8.86
C GLU A 110 2.58 9.02 -9.17
N ILE A 111 2.15 9.81 -8.18
CA ILE A 111 1.16 10.89 -8.40
C ILE A 111 1.68 11.90 -9.45
N ALA A 112 2.94 12.32 -9.35
CA ALA A 112 3.55 13.25 -10.31
C ALA A 112 3.63 12.63 -11.71
N HIS A 113 3.99 11.35 -11.81
CA HIS A 113 4.03 10.63 -13.08
C HIS A 113 2.65 10.55 -13.75
N MET A 114 1.59 10.28 -12.98
CA MET A 114 0.21 10.28 -13.50
C MET A 114 -0.25 11.66 -14.01
N LEU A 115 0.26 12.76 -13.43
CA LEU A 115 -0.08 14.12 -13.85
C LEU A 115 0.68 14.57 -15.11
N VAL A 116 1.91 14.09 -15.29
CA VAL A 116 2.78 14.49 -16.41
C VAL A 116 2.55 13.61 -17.64
N VAL A 117 2.21 12.33 -17.46
CA VAL A 117 2.05 11.39 -18.57
C VAL A 117 0.59 11.27 -19.00
N HIS A 118 0.21 12.08 -19.99
CA HIS A 118 -0.81 11.68 -20.96
C HIS A 118 -0.10 10.83 -22.04
N ASP A 119 -0.52 9.57 -22.18
CA ASP A 119 -0.06 8.59 -23.17
C ASP A 119 1.45 8.30 -23.24
N ILE A 120 1.86 7.22 -22.58
CA ILE A 120 2.88 6.31 -23.12
C ILE A 120 2.34 4.88 -23.00
N GLU A 121 1.52 4.46 -23.97
CA GLU A 121 1.49 3.05 -24.37
C GLU A 121 2.83 2.75 -25.06
N GLY A 122 3.76 2.18 -24.31
CA GLY A 122 5.05 1.71 -24.81
C GLY A 122 5.03 0.21 -25.01
N GLU A 123 4.92 -0.19 -26.28
CA GLU A 123 5.08 -1.55 -26.80
C GLU A 123 6.41 -2.22 -26.41
N GLY A 124 6.45 -3.56 -26.56
CA GLY A 124 7.70 -4.25 -26.92
C GLY A 124 8.38 -5.06 -25.82
N GLY A 125 7.87 -6.26 -25.54
CA GLY A 125 8.64 -7.30 -24.87
C GLY A 125 8.18 -8.67 -25.34
N GLY A 126 9.02 -9.35 -26.13
CA GLY A 126 8.75 -10.71 -26.59
C GLY A 126 8.48 -11.68 -25.44
N TYR A 127 7.89 -12.84 -25.77
CA TYR A 127 7.56 -13.88 -24.78
C TYR A 127 8.76 -14.21 -23.89
N LYS A 128 8.58 -14.03 -22.58
CA LYS A 128 9.58 -14.42 -21.57
C LYS A 128 9.37 -15.89 -21.20
N SER A 129 10.44 -16.56 -20.78
CA SER A 129 10.31 -17.90 -20.20
C SER A 129 9.44 -17.83 -18.94
N VAL A 130 8.66 -18.88 -18.69
CA VAL A 130 7.78 -18.96 -17.50
C VAL A 130 8.59 -18.74 -16.21
N ALA A 131 9.81 -19.26 -16.14
CA ALA A 131 10.71 -19.03 -15.00
C ALA A 131 11.12 -17.56 -14.81
N SER A 132 11.40 -16.82 -15.90
CA SER A 132 11.71 -15.39 -15.84
C SER A 132 10.50 -14.56 -15.39
N VAL A 133 9.30 -14.93 -15.86
CA VAL A 133 8.02 -14.33 -15.42
C VAL A 133 7.82 -14.56 -13.92
N PHE A 134 8.02 -15.79 -13.43
CA PHE A 134 7.92 -16.10 -12.00
C PHE A 134 8.93 -15.33 -11.16
N ALA A 135 10.20 -15.27 -11.58
CA ALA A 135 11.23 -14.53 -10.86
C ALA A 135 10.91 -13.03 -10.77
N SER A 136 10.39 -12.45 -11.86
CA SER A 136 10.00 -11.03 -11.89
C SER A 136 8.79 -10.77 -10.97
N ILE A 137 7.80 -11.66 -10.97
CA ILE A 137 6.66 -11.61 -10.05
C ILE A 137 7.13 -11.68 -8.59
N VAL A 138 8.02 -12.61 -8.25
CA VAL A 138 8.54 -12.76 -6.88
C VAL A 138 9.30 -11.52 -6.44
N LEU A 139 10.20 -11.01 -7.28
CA LEU A 139 11.02 -9.84 -6.96
C LEU A 139 10.16 -8.59 -6.74
N MET A 140 9.26 -8.30 -7.68
CA MET A 140 8.37 -7.14 -7.54
C MET A 140 7.40 -7.30 -6.38
N ASN A 141 6.91 -8.52 -6.14
CA ASN A 141 6.06 -8.77 -4.99
C ASN A 141 6.81 -8.50 -3.69
N LEU A 142 8.08 -8.88 -3.57
CA LEU A 142 8.89 -8.59 -2.39
C LEU A 142 9.00 -7.07 -2.14
N VAL A 143 9.31 -6.31 -3.19
CA VAL A 143 9.42 -4.84 -3.12
C VAL A 143 8.08 -4.21 -2.68
N PHE A 144 6.97 -4.53 -3.35
CA PHE A 144 5.66 -3.98 -2.99
C PHE A 144 5.13 -4.46 -1.64
N SER A 145 5.55 -5.65 -1.21
CA SER A 145 5.12 -6.19 0.08
C SER A 145 5.72 -5.42 1.24
N PHE A 146 6.92 -4.86 1.07
CA PHE A 146 7.56 -4.04 2.08
C PHE A 146 6.69 -2.83 2.46
N ASP A 147 6.20 -2.08 1.47
CA ASP A 147 5.33 -0.90 1.69
C ASP A 147 4.03 -1.27 2.40
N SER A 148 3.40 -2.36 1.96
CA SER A 148 2.15 -2.83 2.55
C SER A 148 2.31 -3.34 3.99
N ILE A 149 3.48 -3.89 4.33
CA ILE A 149 3.79 -4.36 5.69
C ILE A 149 4.07 -3.16 6.60
N LEU A 150 4.91 -2.22 6.17
CA LEU A 150 5.14 -0.98 6.90
C LEU A 150 3.83 -0.23 7.15
N SER A 151 2.98 -0.15 6.14
CA SER A 151 1.64 0.43 6.25
C SER A 151 0.76 -0.27 7.27
N ALA A 152 0.88 -1.59 7.41
CA ALA A 152 0.11 -2.37 8.37
C ALA A 152 0.62 -2.19 9.81
N LEU A 153 1.94 -2.10 9.99
CA LEU A 153 2.60 -1.82 11.27
C LEU A 153 2.16 -0.48 11.85
N ALA A 154 1.93 0.50 10.97
CA ALA A 154 1.38 1.81 11.33
C ALA A 154 0.01 1.74 12.05
N LEU A 155 -0.75 0.65 11.85
CA LEU A 155 -2.13 0.52 12.35
C LEU A 155 -2.24 -0.46 13.50
N THR A 156 -1.45 -1.53 13.49
CA THR A 156 -1.45 -2.54 14.55
C THR A 156 -0.11 -3.23 14.70
N ASP A 157 0.26 -3.49 15.94
CA ASP A 157 1.41 -4.31 16.31
C ASP A 157 1.04 -5.81 16.42
N VAL A 158 -0.24 -6.16 16.24
CA VAL A 158 -0.73 -7.52 16.40
C VAL A 158 -0.49 -8.32 15.12
N PHE A 159 0.56 -9.15 15.14
CA PHE A 159 0.93 -10.04 14.03
C PHE A 159 -0.27 -10.78 13.43
N TRP A 160 -1.14 -11.36 14.27
CA TRP A 160 -2.28 -12.14 13.82
C TRP A 160 -3.33 -11.32 13.06
N ILE A 161 -3.51 -10.04 13.39
CA ILE A 161 -4.42 -9.15 12.66
C ILE A 161 -3.84 -8.86 11.27
N MET A 162 -2.55 -8.51 11.20
CA MET A 162 -1.88 -8.25 9.92
C MET A 162 -1.88 -9.50 9.02
N ALA A 163 -1.53 -10.66 9.57
CA ALA A 163 -1.53 -11.93 8.85
C ALA A 163 -2.94 -12.30 8.37
N ALA A 164 -3.97 -12.14 9.22
CA ALA A 164 -5.35 -12.37 8.83
C ALA A 164 -5.78 -11.44 7.69
N ALA A 165 -5.43 -10.15 7.75
CA ALA A 165 -5.69 -9.20 6.68
C ALA A 165 -5.07 -9.66 5.35
N ILE A 166 -3.77 -10.03 5.37
CA ILE A 166 -3.04 -10.50 4.18
C ILE A 166 -3.71 -11.73 3.57
N ILE A 167 -4.13 -12.69 4.40
CA ILE A 167 -4.78 -13.91 3.94
C ILE A 167 -6.17 -13.59 3.36
N ILE A 168 -6.99 -12.81 4.06
CA ILE A 168 -8.35 -12.46 3.63
C ILE A 168 -8.30 -11.67 2.32
N SER A 169 -7.47 -10.63 2.24
CA SER A 169 -7.34 -9.84 1.01
C SER A 169 -6.73 -10.68 -0.12
N GLY A 170 -5.76 -11.55 0.19
CA GLY A 170 -5.17 -12.50 -0.74
C GLY A 170 -6.18 -13.47 -1.36
N ILE A 171 -7.02 -14.10 -0.53
CA ILE A 171 -8.08 -15.01 -1.00
C ILE A 171 -9.11 -14.24 -1.84
N MET A 172 -9.51 -13.05 -1.39
CA MET A 172 -10.43 -12.18 -2.14
C MET A 172 -9.85 -11.81 -3.51
N MET A 173 -8.54 -11.51 -3.57
CA MET A 173 -7.83 -11.26 -4.82
C MET A 173 -7.78 -12.49 -5.72
N ILE A 174 -7.52 -13.70 -5.21
CA ILE A 174 -7.54 -14.92 -6.03
C ILE A 174 -8.93 -15.15 -6.64
N ALA A 175 -9.99 -14.95 -5.83
CA ALA A 175 -11.37 -15.15 -6.27
C ALA A 175 -11.80 -14.12 -7.33
N LEU A 176 -11.30 -12.89 -7.23
CA LEU A 176 -11.74 -11.76 -8.06
C LEU A 176 -10.67 -11.27 -9.05
N ALA A 177 -9.52 -11.94 -9.19
CA ALA A 177 -8.33 -11.45 -9.89
C ALA A 177 -8.64 -10.93 -11.30
N ASP A 178 -9.35 -11.72 -12.11
CA ASP A 178 -9.67 -11.37 -13.49
C ASP A 178 -10.66 -10.17 -13.54
N HIS A 179 -11.62 -10.08 -12.61
CA HIS A 179 -12.58 -8.98 -12.53
C HIS A 179 -11.96 -7.68 -12.00
N VAL A 180 -11.12 -7.77 -10.98
CA VAL A 180 -10.46 -6.62 -10.35
C VAL A 180 -9.49 -5.98 -11.34
N ALA A 181 -8.70 -6.79 -12.07
CA ALA A 181 -7.79 -6.28 -13.09
C ALA A 181 -8.53 -5.53 -14.21
N GLU A 182 -9.67 -6.05 -14.69
CA GLU A 182 -10.49 -5.39 -15.71
C GLU A 182 -11.21 -4.13 -15.19
N PHE A 183 -11.75 -4.19 -13.96
CA PHE A 183 -12.41 -3.06 -13.32
C PHE A 183 -11.45 -1.89 -13.12
N LEU A 184 -10.26 -2.16 -12.59
CA LEU A 184 -9.31 -1.10 -12.27
C LEU A 184 -8.65 -0.51 -13.52
N LYS A 185 -8.44 -1.31 -14.58
CA LYS A 185 -8.02 -0.76 -15.90
C LYS A 185 -9.04 0.25 -16.45
N LYS A 186 -10.34 0.03 -16.20
CA LYS A 186 -11.42 0.93 -16.64
C LYS A 186 -11.63 2.12 -15.69
N ASN A 187 -11.11 2.06 -14.46
CA ASN A 187 -11.40 3.00 -13.40
C ASN A 187 -10.13 3.53 -12.72
N ARG A 188 -9.26 4.21 -13.50
CA ARG A 188 -8.00 4.82 -13.03
C ARG A 188 -8.14 5.80 -11.84
N LEU A 189 -9.35 6.29 -11.55
CA LEU A 189 -9.61 7.11 -10.35
C LEU A 189 -9.30 6.35 -9.04
N TYR A 190 -9.57 5.05 -8.98
CA TYR A 190 -9.30 4.25 -7.78
C TYR A 190 -7.81 3.97 -7.55
N GLU A 191 -6.98 4.03 -8.59
CA GLU A 191 -5.53 3.96 -8.49
C GLU A 191 -4.99 5.20 -7.76
N VAL A 192 -5.46 6.38 -8.19
CA VAL A 192 -5.10 7.67 -7.55
C VAL A 192 -5.52 7.70 -6.08
N LEU A 193 -6.72 7.20 -5.75
CA LEU A 193 -7.19 7.06 -4.37
C LEU A 193 -6.20 6.28 -3.50
N GLY A 194 -5.68 5.16 -4.02
CA GLY A 194 -4.70 4.33 -3.33
C GLY A 194 -3.37 5.02 -3.09
N LEU A 195 -2.89 5.81 -4.04
CA LEU A 195 -1.66 6.59 -3.88
C LEU A 195 -1.80 7.69 -2.82
N PHE A 196 -2.96 8.34 -2.71
CA PHE A 196 -3.22 9.29 -1.62
C PHE A 196 -3.29 8.63 -0.25
N VAL A 197 -3.93 7.46 -0.18
CA VAL A 197 -3.94 6.63 1.03
C VAL A 197 -2.51 6.25 1.43
N LEU A 198 -1.70 5.79 0.48
CA LEU A 198 -0.30 5.45 0.67
C LEU A 198 0.51 6.65 1.19
N PHE A 199 0.29 7.83 0.62
CA PHE A 199 0.92 9.07 1.07
C PHE A 199 0.58 9.41 2.53
N ILE A 200 -0.69 9.30 2.93
CA ILE A 200 -1.12 9.55 4.32
C ILE A 200 -0.50 8.52 5.27
N VAL A 201 -0.44 7.25 4.86
CA VAL A 201 0.24 6.21 5.64
C VAL A 201 1.74 6.53 5.80
N GLY A 202 2.39 7.01 4.75
CA GLY A 202 3.77 7.49 4.81
C GLY A 202 3.96 8.62 5.83
N ILE A 203 3.06 9.60 5.86
CA ILE A 203 3.06 10.68 6.87
C ILE A 203 2.91 10.10 8.28
N LEU A 204 1.97 9.17 8.47
CA LEU A 204 1.75 8.53 9.76
C LEU A 204 3.01 7.78 10.23
N LEU A 205 3.66 7.02 9.35
CA LEU A 205 4.92 6.33 9.66
C LEU A 205 6.07 7.29 9.97
N VAL A 206 6.21 8.40 9.23
CA VAL A 206 7.25 9.39 9.56
C VAL A 206 6.98 10.03 10.92
N SER A 207 5.71 10.30 11.26
CA SER A 207 5.36 10.83 12.59
C SER A 207 5.64 9.81 13.70
N GLU A 208 5.29 8.54 13.49
CA GLU A 208 5.53 7.45 14.44
C GLU A 208 7.03 7.20 14.61
N GLY A 209 7.78 7.11 13.51
CA GLY A 209 9.22 6.92 13.54
C GLY A 209 9.94 8.11 14.19
N GLY A 210 9.46 9.34 13.98
CA GLY A 210 9.99 10.52 14.64
C GLY A 210 9.74 10.50 16.15
N HIS A 211 8.56 10.03 16.56
CA HIS A 211 8.24 9.81 17.96
C HIS A 211 9.12 8.72 18.60
N LEU A 212 9.28 7.57 17.93
CA LEU A 212 10.16 6.47 18.36
C LEU A 212 11.63 6.88 18.41
N ALA A 213 12.04 7.81 17.57
CA ALA A 213 13.38 8.41 17.59
C ALA A 213 13.50 9.57 18.60
N HIS A 214 12.48 9.84 19.41
CA HIS A 214 12.42 10.97 20.34
C HIS A 214 12.84 12.30 19.71
N ILE A 215 12.46 12.51 18.44
CA ILE A 215 12.86 13.71 17.70
C ILE A 215 12.20 14.94 18.33
N LYS A 216 13.02 15.95 18.61
CA LYS A 216 12.54 17.30 18.94
C LYS A 216 13.04 18.31 17.92
N LEU A 217 12.14 19.16 17.45
CA LEU A 217 12.44 20.26 16.54
C LEU A 217 12.24 21.57 17.30
N ALA A 218 13.33 22.32 17.51
CA ALA A 218 13.32 23.57 18.27
C ALA A 218 12.61 23.44 19.65
N GLY A 219 12.83 22.31 20.34
CA GLY A 219 12.20 21.99 21.63
C GLY A 219 10.80 21.36 21.55
N PHE A 220 10.17 21.30 20.38
CA PHE A 220 8.88 20.64 20.20
C PHE A 220 9.07 19.17 19.83
N ALA A 221 8.58 18.26 20.69
CA ALA A 221 8.62 16.83 20.41
C ALA A 221 7.69 16.46 19.25
N VAL A 222 8.16 15.55 18.40
CA VAL A 222 7.32 14.95 17.35
C VAL A 222 6.37 13.97 18.02
N GLU A 223 5.07 14.24 17.90
CA GLU A 223 4.00 13.35 18.34
C GLU A 223 3.46 12.54 17.17
N PRO A 224 3.10 11.27 17.39
CA PRO A 224 2.56 10.42 16.34
C PRO A 224 1.14 10.84 15.99
N MET A 225 0.79 10.73 14.71
CA MET A 225 -0.57 10.95 14.26
C MET A 225 -1.52 9.95 14.92
N SER A 226 -2.62 10.43 15.53
CA SER A 226 -3.56 9.52 16.17
C SER A 226 -4.25 8.59 15.14
N LYS A 227 -4.43 7.32 15.50
CA LYS A 227 -5.10 6.31 14.65
C LYS A 227 -6.53 6.72 14.28
N SER A 228 -7.25 7.37 15.19
CA SER A 228 -8.60 7.86 14.93
C SER A 228 -8.61 8.99 13.89
N THR A 229 -7.65 9.92 13.96
CA THR A 229 -7.47 10.94 12.92
C THR A 229 -7.16 10.30 11.57
N PHE A 230 -6.29 9.28 11.56
CA PHE A 230 -5.98 8.54 10.33
C PHE A 230 -7.24 7.91 9.73
N TYR A 231 -7.99 7.12 10.51
CA TYR A 231 -9.24 6.51 10.05
C TYR A 231 -10.25 7.53 9.55
N PHE A 232 -10.40 8.64 10.26
CA PHE A 232 -11.30 9.72 9.87
C PHE A 232 -10.90 10.32 8.52
N VAL A 233 -9.61 10.64 8.32
CA VAL A 233 -9.11 11.19 7.05
C VAL A 233 -9.36 10.21 5.91
N ILE A 234 -9.08 8.91 6.08
CA ILE A 234 -9.31 7.90 5.04
C ILE A 234 -10.80 7.79 4.68
N ILE A 235 -11.69 7.78 5.67
CA ILE A 235 -13.14 7.73 5.44
C ILE A 235 -13.60 8.96 4.66
N ILE A 236 -13.14 10.15 5.04
CA ILE A 236 -13.47 11.39 4.33
C ILE A 236 -12.93 11.35 2.90
N LEU A 237 -11.72 10.87 2.70
CA LEU A 237 -11.08 10.79 1.38
C LEU A 237 -11.88 9.86 0.45
N VAL A 238 -12.27 8.68 0.94
CA VAL A 238 -13.15 7.76 0.20
C VAL A 238 -14.51 8.37 -0.06
N ALA A 239 -15.12 9.04 0.92
CA ALA A 239 -16.43 9.68 0.76
C ALA A 239 -16.40 10.79 -0.30
N VAL A 240 -15.36 11.63 -0.30
CA VAL A 240 -15.15 12.68 -1.29
C VAL A 240 -14.99 12.07 -2.68
N ASP A 241 -14.19 11.02 -2.83
CA ASP A 241 -13.99 10.35 -4.12
C ASP A 241 -15.29 9.72 -4.66
N VAL A 242 -16.10 9.10 -3.79
CA VAL A 242 -17.42 8.56 -4.15
C VAL A 242 -18.35 9.68 -4.64
N VAL A 243 -18.40 10.82 -3.93
CA VAL A 243 -19.23 11.97 -4.31
C VAL A 243 -18.75 12.56 -5.64
N GLN A 244 -17.44 12.75 -5.81
CA GLN A 244 -16.85 13.27 -7.03
C GLN A 244 -17.10 12.34 -8.22
N GLY A 245 -16.95 11.03 -8.05
CA GLY A 245 -17.26 10.04 -9.07
C GLY A 245 -18.73 10.03 -9.48
N ALA A 246 -19.65 10.19 -8.51
CA ALA A 246 -21.07 10.32 -8.80
C ALA A 246 -21.38 11.62 -9.58
N TYR A 247 -20.73 12.73 -9.20
CA TYR A 247 -20.88 14.02 -9.88
C TYR A 247 -20.35 14.00 -11.32
N GLN A 248 -19.15 13.45 -11.54
CA GLN A 248 -18.56 13.31 -12.89
C GLN A 248 -19.44 12.46 -13.81
N LYS A 249 -20.00 11.35 -13.31
CA LYS A 249 -20.94 10.51 -14.08
C LYS A 249 -22.17 11.30 -14.52
N ARG A 250 -22.71 12.17 -13.65
CA ARG A 250 -23.86 13.03 -13.97
C ARG A 250 -23.51 14.08 -15.03
N LEU A 251 -22.33 14.71 -14.93
CA LEU A 251 -21.84 15.68 -15.93
C LEU A 251 -21.68 15.05 -17.31
N ILE A 252 -21.04 13.88 -17.40
CA ILE A 252 -20.87 13.17 -18.68
C ILE A 252 -22.23 12.79 -19.28
N ALA A 253 -23.19 12.36 -18.44
CA ALA A 253 -24.54 12.06 -18.90
C ALA A 253 -25.29 13.30 -19.41
N GLN A 254 -25.05 14.48 -18.83
CA GLN A 254 -25.60 15.75 -19.31
C GLN A 254 -24.99 16.14 -20.66
N GLN A 255 -23.67 16.12 -20.79
CA GLN A 255 -22.98 16.43 -22.05
C GLN A 255 -23.45 15.53 -23.20
N LYS A 256 -23.60 14.22 -22.96
CA LYS A 256 -24.13 13.29 -23.98
C LYS A 256 -25.57 13.61 -24.38
N ARG A 257 -26.41 14.09 -23.45
CA ARG A 257 -27.79 14.51 -23.74
C ARG A 257 -27.86 15.81 -24.53
N GLU A 258 -26.90 16.70 -24.34
CA GLU A 258 -26.80 17.94 -25.10
C GLU A 258 -26.33 17.65 -26.53
N GLN A 259 -25.29 16.84 -26.70
CA GLN A 259 -24.80 16.41 -28.03
C GLN A 259 -25.82 15.59 -28.83
N ALA A 260 -26.73 14.87 -28.17
CA ALA A 260 -27.78 14.11 -28.86
C ALA A 260 -28.99 14.97 -29.29
N LYS A 261 -29.04 16.25 -28.91
CA LYS A 261 -30.08 17.21 -29.29
C LYS A 261 -29.66 18.12 -30.45
N GLU A 262 -28.36 18.15 -30.78
CA GLU A 262 -27.79 18.81 -31.96
C GLU A 262 -27.78 17.86 -33.17
#